data_AF-A0AAN9H558-F1
#
_entry.id   AF-A0AAN9H558-F1
#
_cell.length_a   1.000
_cell.length_b   1.000
_cell.length_c   1.000
_cell.angle_alpha   90.00
_cell.angle_beta   90.00
_cell.angle_gamma   90.00
#
_symmetry.space_group_name_H-M   'P 1'
#
loop_
_entity.id
_entity.type
_entity.pdbx_description
1 polymer ?
#
loop_
_entity_poly.entity_id
_entity_poly.type
_entity_poly.pdbx_seq_one_letter_code
_entity_poly.pdbx_strand_id
1 'polypeptide(L)'
;MLQPASAKPGKLREITDGNWEEILTGEWMIEFFAPWCPACQQLQPVWSEFAEWGDDLGVSIAKVDVTEQPGLSGRFIITALPTIYHCKDGVFRRYQGARSKEDFMSFIDEKKWQSIEPVSSWFGPSSLLMNAMSALFKLSMFIRHCHNYLTEQLGVPVWGSYGIFALATLISGLTLGLVLVFVADFVFPSRRLSPDYHHRKLLAGQVRLLQQSEDEQEADGEEEDDEDEYGGKTEEWQPPGGAEAVRRRGLGVPEEDT
;
A
#
# COMPACT_ATOMS: atom_id res chain seq x y z
N MET A 1 25.22 37.14 17.02
CA MET A 1 24.47 35.95 17.48
C MET A 1 23.17 36.47 18.08
N LEU A 2 22.06 36.37 17.34
CA LEU A 2 20.72 36.72 17.83
C LEU A 2 20.12 35.43 18.43
N GLN A 3 19.91 35.40 19.74
CA GLN A 3 19.10 34.37 20.38
C GLN A 3 17.63 34.63 20.03
N PRO A 4 16.86 33.62 19.57
CA PRO A 4 15.42 33.77 19.45
C PRO A 4 14.79 33.82 20.84
N ALA A 5 13.90 34.78 21.04
CA ALA A 5 13.13 34.95 22.26
C ALA A 5 12.34 33.67 22.56
N SER A 6 12.70 32.99 23.64
CA SER A 6 12.02 31.82 24.14
C SER A 6 10.63 32.22 24.65
N ALA A 7 9.58 31.80 23.96
CA ALA A 7 8.25 31.77 24.58
C ALA A 7 8.30 30.93 25.86
N LYS A 8 7.39 31.22 26.80
CA LYS A 8 7.32 30.51 28.08
C LYS A 8 7.19 29.00 27.81
N PRO A 9 8.03 28.15 28.44
CA PRO A 9 8.18 26.73 28.11
C PRO A 9 6.96 25.84 28.44
N GLY A 10 5.79 26.41 28.73
CA GLY A 10 4.59 25.68 29.14
C GLY A 10 3.42 25.68 28.15
N LYS A 11 3.39 26.56 27.13
CA LYS A 11 2.22 26.71 26.24
C LYS A 11 2.37 26.04 24.88
N LEU A 12 3.58 26.02 24.32
CA LEU A 12 3.87 25.32 23.07
C LEU A 12 4.23 23.86 23.36
N ARG A 13 3.38 22.93 22.92
CA ARG A 13 3.58 21.49 23.14
C ARG A 13 4.45 20.87 22.05
N GLU A 14 5.26 19.89 22.44
CA GLU A 14 6.07 19.11 21.51
C GLU A 14 5.43 17.73 21.30
N ILE A 15 5.17 17.41 20.04
CA ILE A 15 4.54 16.15 19.64
C ILE A 15 5.59 15.28 18.95
N THR A 16 5.64 14.04 19.42
CA THR A 16 6.60 12.99 19.07
C THR A 16 5.85 11.74 18.64
N ASP A 17 6.57 10.79 18.06
CA ASP A 17 6.05 9.47 17.69
C ASP A 17 5.42 8.72 18.88
N GLY A 18 5.75 9.06 20.13
CA GLY A 18 5.26 8.41 21.34
C GLY A 18 4.00 9.02 21.97
N ASN A 19 3.65 10.28 21.65
CA ASN A 19 2.54 11.00 22.28
C ASN A 19 1.55 11.63 21.28
N TRP A 20 1.72 11.38 19.97
CA TRP A 20 0.84 11.92 18.92
C TRP A 20 -0.64 11.52 19.06
N GLU A 21 -1.00 10.54 19.89
CA GLU A 21 -2.41 10.22 20.11
C GLU A 21 -3.14 11.35 20.86
N GLU A 22 -2.42 12.19 21.62
CA GLU A 22 -2.98 13.34 22.33
C GLU A 22 -3.68 14.33 21.39
N ILE A 23 -3.15 14.50 20.16
CA ILE A 23 -3.73 15.42 19.16
C ILE A 23 -5.05 14.92 18.56
N LEU A 24 -5.47 13.68 18.87
CA LEU A 24 -6.75 13.14 18.41
C LEU A 24 -7.93 13.63 19.24
N THR A 25 -7.71 14.16 20.44
CA THR A 25 -8.77 14.59 21.35
C THR A 25 -8.74 16.10 21.57
N GLY A 26 -9.88 16.77 21.41
CA GLY A 26 -9.96 18.22 21.52
C GLY A 26 -9.52 18.95 20.25
N GLU A 27 -9.17 20.23 20.39
CA GLU A 27 -8.81 21.09 19.27
C GLU A 27 -7.32 21.46 19.32
N TRP A 28 -6.63 21.23 18.20
CA TRP A 28 -5.18 21.38 18.08
C TRP A 28 -4.77 22.11 16.80
N MET A 29 -3.72 22.90 16.92
CA MET A 29 -2.96 23.47 15.81
C MET A 29 -1.54 22.92 15.85
N ILE A 30 -1.11 22.27 14.78
CA ILE A 30 0.14 21.49 14.75
C ILE A 30 1.01 22.00 13.60
N GLU A 31 2.20 22.50 13.91
CA GLU A 31 3.23 22.85 12.92
C GLU A 31 4.22 21.70 12.73
N PHE A 32 4.38 21.25 11.49
CA PHE A 32 5.49 20.38 11.08
C PHE A 32 6.62 21.25 10.53
N PHE A 33 7.80 21.17 11.16
CA PHE A 33 8.95 22.00 10.85
C PHE A 33 10.24 21.17 10.78
N ALA A 34 11.32 21.80 10.28
CA ALA A 34 12.67 21.28 10.39
C ALA A 34 13.65 22.41 10.77
N PRO A 35 14.67 22.13 11.60
CA PRO A 35 15.57 23.16 12.13
C PRO A 35 16.44 23.82 11.05
N TRP A 36 16.72 23.12 9.96
CA TRP A 36 17.49 23.64 8.82
C TRP A 36 16.63 24.41 7.81
N CYS A 37 15.31 24.44 7.96
CA CYS A 37 14.42 25.09 6.99
C CYS A 37 14.31 26.60 7.27
N PRO A 38 14.74 27.49 6.34
CA PRO A 38 14.72 28.94 6.57
C PRO A 38 13.30 29.50 6.78
N ALA A 39 12.31 28.98 6.04
CA ALA A 39 10.92 29.40 6.18
C ALA A 39 10.34 29.00 7.55
N CYS A 40 10.71 27.84 8.08
CA CYS A 40 10.34 27.43 9.44
C CYS A 40 10.96 28.37 10.48
N GLN A 41 12.25 28.70 10.35
CA GLN A 41 12.93 29.61 11.29
C GLN A 41 12.26 30.98 11.38
N GLN A 42 11.72 31.50 10.27
CA GLN A 42 10.95 32.75 10.26
C GLN A 42 9.57 32.61 10.92
N LEU A 43 8.96 31.43 10.84
CA LEU A 43 7.65 31.15 11.43
C LEU A 43 7.73 30.89 12.95
N GLN A 44 8.84 30.33 13.44
CA GLN A 44 9.02 29.99 14.86
C GLN A 44 8.64 31.10 15.86
N PRO A 45 9.09 32.36 15.72
CA PRO A 45 8.69 33.42 16.66
C PRO A 45 7.18 33.67 16.63
N VAL A 46 6.58 33.73 15.44
CA VAL A 46 5.13 33.94 15.27
C VAL A 46 4.32 32.78 15.86
N TRP A 47 4.77 31.54 15.63
CA TRP A 47 4.13 30.34 16.16
C TRP A 47 4.21 30.29 17.69
N SER A 48 5.36 30.69 18.24
CA SER A 48 5.59 30.75 19.68
C SER A 48 4.73 31.83 20.34
N GLU A 49 4.56 32.99 19.70
CA GLU A 49 3.63 34.02 20.17
C GLU A 49 2.17 33.58 20.07
N PHE A 50 1.78 32.90 18.99
CA PHE A 50 0.44 32.33 18.85
C PHE A 50 0.16 31.30 19.94
N ALA A 51 1.15 30.46 20.30
CA ALA A 51 1.05 29.50 21.39
C ALA A 51 0.63 30.15 22.72
N GLU A 52 1.00 31.41 22.95
CA GLU A 52 0.62 32.12 24.16
C GLU A 52 -0.90 32.37 24.29
N TRP A 53 -1.63 32.38 23.17
CA TRP A 53 -3.08 32.62 23.11
C TRP A 53 -3.90 31.33 23.02
N GLY A 54 -3.25 30.16 22.97
CA GLY A 54 -3.93 28.87 22.81
C GLY A 54 -4.98 28.63 23.90
N ASP A 55 -4.63 28.84 25.17
CA ASP A 55 -5.54 28.66 26.31
C ASP A 55 -6.76 29.59 26.23
N ASP A 56 -6.56 30.85 25.83
CA ASP A 56 -7.62 31.86 25.73
C ASP A 56 -8.61 31.53 24.60
N LEU A 57 -8.11 30.89 23.53
CA LEU A 57 -8.89 30.44 22.38
C LEU A 57 -9.45 29.02 22.55
N GLY A 58 -9.08 28.30 23.62
CA GLY A 58 -9.48 26.90 23.83
C GLY A 58 -8.84 25.92 22.82
N VAL A 59 -7.66 26.23 22.29
CA VAL A 59 -6.92 25.40 21.32
C VAL A 59 -5.52 25.08 21.83
N SER A 60 -5.12 23.81 21.71
CA SER A 60 -3.76 23.40 22.03
C SER A 60 -2.83 23.62 20.84
N ILE A 61 -1.65 24.20 21.08
CA ILE A 61 -0.72 24.56 20.00
C ILE A 61 0.54 23.71 20.14
N ALA A 62 0.89 23.03 19.05
CA ALA A 62 1.92 22.02 19.01
C ALA A 62 2.92 22.24 17.86
N LYS A 63 4.12 21.69 18.02
CA LYS A 63 5.12 21.56 16.97
C LYS A 63 5.65 20.13 16.88
N VAL A 64 6.06 19.74 15.67
CA VAL A 64 6.65 18.44 15.35
C VAL A 64 7.90 18.67 14.52
N ASP A 65 9.05 18.22 15.01
CA ASP A 65 10.28 18.18 14.23
C ASP A 65 10.30 16.92 13.35
N VAL A 66 10.16 17.10 12.03
CA VAL A 66 10.14 15.97 11.09
C VAL A 66 11.51 15.31 10.89
N THR A 67 12.59 15.93 11.38
CA THR A 67 13.94 15.36 11.33
C THR A 67 14.17 14.33 12.43
N GLU A 68 13.55 14.53 13.58
CA GLU A 68 13.62 13.60 14.72
C GLU A 68 12.46 12.61 14.73
N GLN A 69 11.31 12.97 14.14
CA GLN A 69 10.08 12.17 14.17
C GLN A 69 9.70 11.65 12.76
N PRO A 70 10.48 10.72 12.17
CA PRO A 70 10.25 10.23 10.81
C PRO A 70 8.92 9.47 10.69
N GLY A 71 8.44 8.87 11.78
CA GLY A 71 7.16 8.18 11.78
C GLY A 71 5.98 9.13 11.62
N LEU A 72 6.01 10.29 12.27
CA LEU A 72 5.00 11.33 12.11
C LEU A 72 5.08 11.97 10.72
N SER A 73 6.29 12.19 10.20
CA SER A 73 6.47 12.67 8.82
C SER A 73 5.78 11.76 7.79
N GLY A 74 5.97 10.44 7.93
CA GLY A 74 5.30 9.44 7.08
C GLY A 74 3.79 9.36 7.33
N ARG A 75 3.34 9.40 8.59
CA ARG A 75 1.92 9.30 8.99
C ARG A 75 1.07 10.43 8.44
N PHE A 76 1.61 11.65 8.39
CA PHE A 76 0.93 12.84 7.89
C PHE A 76 1.29 13.17 6.44
N ILE A 77 2.13 12.34 5.80
CA ILE A 77 2.64 12.52 4.44
C ILE A 77 3.18 13.94 4.25
N ILE A 78 4.09 14.36 5.12
CA ILE A 78 4.67 15.71 5.06
C ILE A 78 5.63 15.79 3.87
N THR A 79 5.20 16.47 2.82
CA THR A 79 5.98 16.64 1.58
C THR A 79 6.64 18.01 1.46
N ALA A 80 6.19 18.99 2.24
CA ALA A 80 6.69 20.37 2.22
C ALA A 80 6.71 20.96 3.63
N LEU A 81 7.58 21.93 3.86
CA LEU A 81 7.74 22.62 5.15
C LEU A 81 7.69 24.14 4.98
N PRO A 82 7.16 24.89 5.97
CA PRO A 82 6.35 24.38 7.08
C PRO A 82 4.97 23.93 6.58
N THR A 83 4.46 22.85 7.16
CA THR A 83 3.07 22.40 6.95
C THR A 83 2.32 22.49 8.27
N ILE A 84 1.13 23.08 8.25
CA ILE A 84 0.30 23.27 9.44
C ILE A 84 -1.00 22.50 9.27
N TYR A 85 -1.37 21.75 10.30
CA TYR A 85 -2.66 21.08 10.39
C TYR A 85 -3.46 21.63 11.57
N HIS A 86 -4.75 21.84 11.32
CA HIS A 86 -5.76 21.93 12.36
C HIS A 86 -6.32 20.52 12.59
N CYS A 87 -6.46 20.12 13.85
CA CYS A 87 -7.16 18.91 14.23
C CYS A 87 -8.27 19.27 15.20
N LYS A 88 -9.46 18.71 14.99
CA LYS A 88 -10.54 18.76 15.96
C LYS A 88 -11.16 17.38 16.10
N ASP A 89 -11.01 16.78 17.26
CA ASP A 89 -11.54 15.45 17.59
C ASP A 89 -11.17 14.39 16.52
N GLY A 90 -9.90 14.39 16.13
CA GLY A 90 -9.33 13.46 15.14
C GLY A 90 -9.61 13.84 13.68
N VAL A 91 -10.35 14.92 13.43
CA VAL A 91 -10.60 15.43 12.07
C VAL A 91 -9.55 16.46 11.70
N PHE A 92 -8.66 16.06 10.79
CA PHE A 92 -7.55 16.89 10.33
C PHE A 92 -7.93 17.75 9.13
N ARG A 93 -7.45 19.00 9.12
CA ARG A 93 -7.61 19.97 8.03
C ARG A 93 -6.29 20.67 7.79
N ARG A 94 -5.85 20.74 6.53
CA ARG A 94 -4.61 21.45 6.19
C ARG A 94 -4.87 22.95 6.20
N TYR A 95 -4.07 23.70 6.96
CA TYR A 95 -4.15 25.15 6.98
C TYR A 95 -3.53 25.74 5.70
N GLN A 96 -4.24 26.68 5.07
CA GLN A 96 -3.83 27.31 3.80
C GLN A 96 -3.84 28.85 3.85
N GLY A 97 -4.04 29.43 5.05
CA GLY A 97 -4.04 30.88 5.24
C GLY A 97 -2.64 31.49 5.34
N ALA A 98 -2.61 32.81 5.53
CA ALA A 98 -1.37 33.53 5.81
C ALA A 98 -0.82 33.15 7.19
N ARG A 99 0.50 33.10 7.32
CA ARG A 99 1.17 32.56 8.52
C ARG A 99 1.51 33.66 9.52
N SER A 100 0.56 34.57 9.75
CA SER A 100 0.64 35.62 10.77
C SER A 100 -0.08 35.17 12.04
N LYS A 101 0.26 35.80 13.17
CA LYS A 101 -0.40 35.53 14.44
C LYS A 101 -1.89 35.86 14.37
N GLU A 102 -2.23 37.00 13.77
CA GLU A 102 -3.60 37.49 13.63
C GLU A 102 -4.45 36.53 12.77
N ASP A 103 -3.87 35.98 11.70
CA ASP A 103 -4.52 35.00 10.86
C ASP A 103 -4.75 33.67 11.59
N PHE A 104 -3.80 33.21 12.41
CA PHE A 104 -4.00 32.02 13.24
C PHE A 104 -5.09 32.21 14.29
N MET A 105 -5.08 33.35 14.99
CA MET A 105 -6.11 33.67 15.99
C MET A 105 -7.50 33.74 15.35
N SER A 106 -7.64 34.50 14.25
CA SER A 106 -8.93 34.63 13.55
C SER A 106 -9.41 33.32 12.93
N PHE A 107 -8.49 32.44 12.53
CA PHE A 107 -8.85 31.12 12.01
C PHE A 107 -9.56 30.25 13.04
N ILE A 108 -9.15 30.33 14.31
CA ILE A 108 -9.75 29.60 15.43
C ILE A 108 -11.01 30.30 15.94
N ASP A 109 -10.91 31.60 16.23
CA ASP A 109 -12.00 32.39 16.82
C ASP A 109 -13.23 32.45 15.90
N GLU A 110 -13.03 32.78 14.62
CA GLU A 110 -14.10 32.83 13.63
C GLU A 110 -14.46 31.44 13.06
N LYS A 111 -13.80 30.37 13.53
CA LYS A 111 -14.01 28.98 13.08
C LYS A 111 -13.90 28.80 11.56
N LYS A 112 -12.97 29.51 10.93
CA LYS A 112 -12.70 29.44 9.47
C LYS A 112 -12.37 28.02 9.01
N TRP A 113 -11.91 27.14 9.91
CA TRP A 113 -11.71 25.73 9.63
C TRP A 113 -12.98 24.98 9.19
N GLN A 114 -14.18 25.48 9.49
CA GLN A 114 -15.44 24.82 9.09
C GLN A 114 -15.64 24.80 7.57
N SER A 115 -15.09 25.78 6.84
CA SER A 115 -15.17 25.83 5.38
C SER A 115 -14.05 25.06 4.68
N ILE A 116 -13.07 24.54 5.43
CA ILE A 116 -11.97 23.75 4.88
C ILE A 116 -12.36 22.27 4.89
N GLU A 117 -12.23 21.64 3.72
CA GLU A 117 -12.45 20.20 3.59
C GLU A 117 -11.47 19.40 4.47
N PRO A 118 -11.98 18.46 5.29
CA PRO A 118 -11.13 17.61 6.08
C PRO A 118 -10.35 16.64 5.20
N VAL A 119 -9.18 16.22 5.68
CA VAL A 119 -8.45 15.10 5.10
C VAL A 119 -9.34 13.87 5.17
N SER A 120 -9.54 13.19 4.03
CA SER A 120 -10.38 12.00 3.95
C SER A 120 -9.93 10.94 4.96
N SER A 121 -10.89 10.29 5.62
CA SER A 121 -10.62 9.27 6.66
C SER A 121 -9.79 8.08 6.16
N TRP A 122 -9.89 7.71 4.87
CA TRP A 122 -9.08 6.64 4.28
C TRP A 122 -7.58 6.97 4.19
N PHE A 123 -7.25 8.25 4.11
CA PHE A 123 -5.89 8.79 4.17
C PHE A 123 -5.61 9.49 5.51
N GLY A 124 -6.49 9.34 6.50
CA GLY A 124 -6.32 9.94 7.81
C GLY A 124 -5.11 9.33 8.53
N PRO A 125 -4.42 10.09 9.40
CA PRO A 125 -3.23 9.62 10.10
C PRO A 125 -3.51 8.35 10.91
N SER A 126 -4.71 8.17 11.46
CA SER A 126 -5.12 6.96 12.21
C SER A 126 -5.46 5.73 11.36
N SER A 127 -5.42 5.83 10.03
CA SER A 127 -5.75 4.71 9.14
C SER A 127 -4.66 3.62 9.13
N LEU A 128 -5.06 2.40 8.73
CA LEU A 128 -4.13 1.28 8.55
C LEU A 128 -3.00 1.61 7.56
N LEU A 129 -3.34 2.34 6.48
CA LEU A 129 -2.37 2.77 5.47
C LEU A 129 -1.35 3.73 6.09
N MET A 130 -1.78 4.71 6.87
CA MET A 130 -0.87 5.66 7.50
C MET A 130 -0.03 5.04 8.63
N ASN A 131 -0.56 4.06 9.35
CA ASN A 131 0.24 3.23 10.25
C ASN A 131 1.36 2.49 9.48
N ALA A 132 1.02 1.87 8.34
CA ALA A 132 2.01 1.19 7.50
C ALA A 132 3.05 2.16 6.93
N MET A 133 2.63 3.33 6.45
CA MET A 133 3.54 4.38 5.97
C MET A 133 4.48 4.89 7.07
N SER A 134 3.96 5.11 8.28
CA SER A 134 4.76 5.49 9.44
C SER A 134 5.82 4.42 9.76
N ALA A 135 5.43 3.14 9.75
CA ALA A 135 6.36 2.03 9.96
C ALA A 135 7.43 1.94 8.86
N LEU A 136 7.05 2.14 7.59
CA LEU A 136 7.98 2.15 6.46
C LEU A 136 9.01 3.27 6.58
N PHE A 137 8.59 4.48 6.98
CA PHE A 137 9.51 5.61 7.19
C PHE A 137 10.47 5.35 8.35
N LYS A 138 9.98 4.82 9.47
CA LYS A 138 10.83 4.41 10.60
C LYS A 138 11.83 3.33 10.18
N LEU A 139 11.38 2.33 9.42
CA LEU A 139 12.25 1.27 8.89
C LEU A 139 13.31 1.84 7.94
N SER A 140 12.94 2.75 7.05
CA SER A 140 13.86 3.41 6.12
C SER A 140 14.97 4.16 6.87
N MET A 141 14.60 4.97 7.88
CA MET A 141 15.57 5.68 8.71
C MET A 141 16.44 4.73 9.53
N PHE A 142 15.88 3.65 10.05
CA PHE A 142 16.64 2.62 10.77
C PHE A 142 17.69 1.96 9.87
N ILE A 143 17.32 1.57 8.64
CA ILE A 143 18.25 0.99 7.66
C ILE A 143 19.40 1.96 7.37
N ARG A 144 19.08 3.25 7.15
CA ARG A 144 20.09 4.30 6.94
C ARG A 144 21.02 4.42 8.14
N HIS A 145 20.48 4.40 9.36
CA HIS A 145 21.28 4.45 10.57
C HIS A 145 22.23 3.24 10.68
N CYS A 146 21.73 2.02 10.42
CA CYS A 146 22.56 0.83 10.38
C CYS A 146 23.64 0.90 9.29
N HIS A 147 23.34 1.43 8.11
CA HIS A 147 24.32 1.60 7.04
C HIS A 147 25.46 2.51 7.48
N ASN A 148 25.12 3.70 7.99
CA ASN A 148 26.09 4.66 8.49
C ASN A 148 26.91 4.08 9.64
N TYR A 149 26.28 3.33 10.54
CA TYR A 149 26.99 2.65 11.62
C TYR A 149 28.00 1.62 11.09
N LEU A 150 27.61 0.78 10.12
CA LEU A 150 28.49 -0.20 9.50
C LEU A 150 29.67 0.45 8.77
N THR A 151 29.44 1.56 8.07
CA THR A 151 30.47 2.22 7.26
C THR A 151 31.38 3.13 8.08
N GLU A 152 30.83 3.88 9.03
CA GLU A 152 31.58 4.88 9.81
C GLU A 152 32.22 4.29 11.08
N GLN A 153 31.50 3.44 11.82
CA GLN A 153 31.99 2.91 13.10
C GLN A 153 32.75 1.59 12.95
N LEU A 154 32.25 0.68 12.12
CA LEU A 154 32.88 -0.61 11.87
C LEU A 154 33.87 -0.59 10.70
N GLY A 155 33.95 0.53 9.97
CA GLY A 155 34.87 0.72 8.84
C GLY A 155 34.59 -0.21 7.66
N VAL A 156 33.40 -0.81 7.58
CA VAL A 156 33.03 -1.70 6.48
C VAL A 156 32.92 -0.86 5.21
N PRO A 157 33.56 -1.25 4.10
CA PRO A 157 33.41 -0.54 2.85
C PRO A 157 31.95 -0.57 2.39
N VAL A 158 31.53 0.46 1.66
CA VAL A 158 30.12 0.65 1.25
C VAL A 158 29.52 -0.58 0.53
N TRP A 159 30.30 -1.25 -0.32
CA TRP A 159 29.85 -2.49 -0.97
C TRP A 159 29.58 -3.64 0.01
N GLY A 160 30.34 -3.70 1.11
CA GLY A 160 30.19 -4.70 2.15
C GLY A 160 28.91 -4.51 2.95
N SER A 161 28.56 -3.26 3.30
CA SER A 161 27.29 -2.98 3.99
C SER A 161 26.09 -3.30 3.11
N TYR A 162 26.14 -3.04 1.80
CA TYR A 162 25.12 -3.49 0.86
C TYR A 162 25.01 -5.02 0.78
N GLY A 163 26.14 -5.73 0.82
CA GLY A 163 26.15 -7.20 0.86
C GLY A 163 25.45 -7.76 2.11
N ILE A 164 25.70 -7.15 3.27
CA ILE A 164 25.04 -7.53 4.54
C ILE A 164 23.53 -7.28 4.45
N PHE A 165 23.11 -6.11 3.96
CA PHE A 165 21.69 -5.83 3.78
C PHE A 165 21.02 -6.77 2.79
N ALA A 166 21.68 -7.08 1.66
CA ALA A 166 21.15 -8.03 0.67
C ALA A 166 20.99 -9.44 1.26
N LEU A 167 21.95 -9.90 2.07
CA LEU A 167 21.83 -11.19 2.75
C LEU A 167 20.69 -11.16 3.78
N ALA A 168 20.58 -10.08 4.57
CA ALA A 168 19.53 -9.92 5.56
C ALA A 168 18.13 -9.90 4.93
N THR A 169 17.95 -9.22 3.79
CA THR A 169 16.66 -9.19 3.06
C THR A 169 16.34 -10.53 2.42
N LEU A 170 17.33 -11.27 1.90
CA LEU A 170 17.13 -12.62 1.39
C LEU A 170 16.69 -13.58 2.51
N ILE A 171 17.38 -13.55 3.65
CA ILE A 171 17.04 -14.40 4.80
C ILE A 171 15.65 -14.05 5.34
N SER A 172 15.34 -12.76 5.53
CA SER A 172 14.03 -12.35 6.03
C SER A 172 12.90 -12.67 5.04
N GLY A 173 13.14 -12.52 3.73
CA GLY A 173 12.19 -12.91 2.70
C GLY A 173 11.93 -14.41 2.70
N LEU A 174 12.99 -15.22 2.83
CA LEU A 174 12.86 -16.69 2.91
C LEU A 174 12.09 -17.12 4.17
N THR A 175 12.39 -16.54 5.33
CA THR A 175 11.68 -16.88 6.57
C THR A 175 10.22 -16.46 6.52
N LEU A 176 9.91 -15.25 6.04
CA LEU A 176 8.53 -14.79 5.84
C LEU A 176 7.77 -15.67 4.84
N GLY A 177 8.43 -16.10 3.76
CA GLY A 177 7.84 -17.03 2.78
C GLY A 177 7.51 -18.40 3.39
N LEU A 178 8.43 -18.98 4.14
CA LEU A 178 8.19 -20.26 4.83
C LEU A 178 7.08 -20.16 5.88
N VAL A 179 7.04 -19.07 6.65
CA VAL A 179 5.96 -18.80 7.61
C VAL A 179 4.62 -18.66 6.90
N LEU A 180 4.56 -17.96 5.76
CA LEU A 180 3.34 -17.81 4.98
C LEU A 180 2.83 -19.16 4.46
N VAL A 181 3.71 -20.00 3.90
CA VAL A 181 3.35 -21.36 3.45
C VAL A 181 2.80 -22.18 4.61
N PHE A 182 3.48 -22.15 5.76
CA PHE A 182 3.03 -22.83 6.96
C PHE A 182 1.63 -22.36 7.38
N VAL A 183 1.40 -21.05 7.49
CA VAL A 183 0.07 -20.49 7.82
C VAL A 183 -0.98 -20.90 6.79
N ALA A 184 -0.64 -20.91 5.49
CA ALA A 184 -1.55 -21.35 4.44
C ALA A 184 -1.93 -22.83 4.58
N ASP A 185 -0.98 -23.70 4.94
CA ASP A 185 -1.23 -25.13 5.21
C ASP A 185 -2.13 -25.33 6.44
N PHE A 186 -2.08 -24.43 7.44
CA PHE A 186 -2.99 -24.45 8.60
C PHE A 186 -4.39 -23.94 8.27
N VAL A 187 -4.50 -22.87 7.49
CA VAL A 187 -5.78 -22.22 7.15
C VAL A 187 -6.54 -22.99 6.07
N PHE A 188 -5.81 -23.56 5.11
CA PHE A 188 -6.32 -24.45 4.08
C PHE A 188 -5.71 -25.83 4.29
N PRO A 189 -6.13 -26.57 5.34
CA PRO A 189 -5.67 -27.93 5.49
C PRO A 189 -6.06 -28.66 4.21
N SER A 190 -5.05 -29.13 3.47
CA SER A 190 -5.28 -29.87 2.23
C SER A 190 -6.32 -30.93 2.57
N ARG A 191 -7.51 -30.85 1.97
CA ARG A 191 -8.54 -31.88 2.12
C ARG A 191 -8.00 -33.14 1.46
N ARG A 192 -7.09 -33.84 2.13
CA ARG A 192 -6.78 -35.22 1.85
C ARG A 192 -7.93 -36.02 2.42
N LEU A 193 -9.03 -36.13 1.66
CA LEU A 193 -9.91 -37.29 1.72
C LEU A 193 -10.92 -37.29 0.56
N SER A 194 -10.82 -38.29 -0.31
CA SER A 194 -11.95 -39.18 -0.50
C SER A 194 -11.43 -40.61 -0.75
N PRO A 195 -11.71 -41.60 0.11
CA PRO A 195 -11.34 -43.01 -0.09
C PRO A 195 -12.16 -43.69 -1.20
N ASP A 196 -12.98 -42.93 -1.93
CA ASP A 196 -14.05 -43.46 -2.77
C ASP A 196 -13.62 -43.71 -4.23
N TYR A 197 -12.38 -43.39 -4.59
CA TYR A 197 -11.85 -43.59 -5.95
C TYR A 197 -11.59 -45.08 -6.28
N HIS A 198 -11.10 -45.86 -5.31
CA HIS A 198 -10.86 -47.28 -5.52
C HIS A 198 -12.16 -48.10 -5.59
N HIS A 199 -13.18 -47.74 -4.82
CA HIS A 199 -14.45 -48.47 -4.83
C HIS A 199 -15.20 -48.28 -6.15
N ARG A 200 -15.26 -47.05 -6.67
CA ARG A 200 -15.85 -46.76 -8.00
C ARG A 200 -15.11 -47.44 -9.14
N LYS A 201 -13.78 -47.52 -9.07
CA LYS A 201 -12.97 -48.20 -10.11
C LYS A 201 -13.16 -49.72 -10.08
N LEU A 202 -13.33 -50.30 -8.90
CA LEU A 202 -13.61 -51.73 -8.76
C LEU A 202 -15.01 -52.08 -9.30
N LEU A 203 -16.03 -51.28 -8.94
CA LEU A 203 -17.40 -51.43 -9.45
C LEU A 203 -17.46 -51.26 -10.97
N ALA A 204 -16.77 -50.25 -11.54
CA ALA A 204 -16.73 -50.04 -12.98
C ALA A 204 -16.01 -51.18 -13.74
N GLY A 205 -14.99 -51.80 -13.12
CA GLY A 205 -14.32 -52.97 -13.67
C GLY A 205 -15.21 -54.22 -13.63
N GLN A 206 -15.97 -54.39 -12.55
CA GLN A 206 -16.86 -55.54 -12.37
C GLN A 206 -18.08 -55.50 -13.31
N VAL A 207 -18.62 -54.30 -13.58
CA VAL A 207 -19.70 -54.10 -14.56
C VAL A 207 -19.23 -54.38 -15.98
N ARG A 208 -18.01 -54.00 -16.35
CA ARG A 208 -17.44 -54.29 -17.68
C ARG A 208 -17.23 -55.78 -17.95
N LEU A 209 -16.86 -56.54 -16.93
CA LEU A 209 -16.68 -58.00 -17.07
C LEU A 209 -18.00 -58.74 -17.30
N LEU A 210 -19.08 -58.29 -16.65
CA LEU A 210 -20.41 -58.85 -16.89
C LEU A 210 -20.90 -58.56 -18.30
N GLN A 211 -20.71 -57.32 -18.77
CA GLN A 211 -21.10 -56.92 -20.12
C GLN A 211 -20.34 -57.73 -21.19
N GLN A 212 -19.03 -57.92 -20.99
CA GLN A 212 -18.20 -58.69 -21.92
C GLN A 212 -18.61 -60.19 -21.97
N SER A 213 -19.09 -60.75 -20.85
CA SER A 213 -19.59 -62.14 -20.84
C SER A 213 -20.95 -62.32 -21.51
N GLU A 214 -21.75 -61.24 -21.58
CA GLU A 214 -23.03 -61.23 -22.30
C GLU A 214 -22.80 -61.09 -23.81
N ASP A 215 -21.85 -60.23 -24.23
CA ASP A 215 -21.50 -60.00 -25.63
C ASP A 215 -20.82 -61.21 -26.30
N GLU A 216 -20.00 -61.98 -25.57
CA GLU A 216 -19.36 -63.21 -26.08
C GLU A 216 -20.35 -64.37 -26.32
N GLN A 217 -21.55 -64.30 -25.75
CA GLN A 217 -22.60 -65.31 -25.92
C GLN A 217 -23.49 -65.07 -27.15
N GLU A 218 -23.46 -63.86 -27.74
CA GLU A 218 -24.23 -63.49 -28.93
C GLU A 218 -23.45 -63.62 -30.26
N ALA A 219 -22.12 -63.79 -30.23
CA ALA A 219 -21.26 -63.70 -31.41
C ALA A 219 -21.01 -65.03 -32.18
N ASP A 220 -21.82 -66.07 -31.96
CA ASP A 220 -21.67 -67.41 -32.57
C ASP A 220 -22.58 -67.60 -33.81
N GLY A 221 -22.76 -66.54 -34.60
CA GLY A 221 -23.63 -66.56 -35.78
C GLY A 221 -23.20 -65.59 -36.88
N GLU A 222 -22.81 -66.18 -38.01
CA GLU A 222 -22.72 -65.65 -39.39
C GLU A 222 -21.33 -65.24 -39.92
N GLU A 223 -20.93 -65.94 -40.99
CA GLU A 223 -19.65 -65.94 -41.74
C GLU A 223 -19.68 -65.04 -43.02
N GLU A 224 -18.51 -64.93 -43.68
CA GLU A 224 -18.22 -64.58 -45.10
C GLU A 224 -18.21 -63.08 -45.50
N ASP A 225 -17.37 -62.52 -46.40
CA ASP A 225 -16.12 -62.89 -47.10
C ASP A 225 -15.59 -61.62 -47.88
N ASP A 226 -14.31 -61.64 -48.28
CA ASP A 226 -13.61 -60.94 -49.40
C ASP A 226 -13.52 -59.39 -49.49
N GLU A 227 -12.36 -58.73 -49.43
CA GLU A 227 -11.16 -58.60 -50.33
C GLU A 227 -11.13 -57.30 -51.19
N ASP A 228 -9.96 -56.64 -51.16
CA ASP A 228 -9.25 -55.89 -52.23
C ASP A 228 -9.45 -54.38 -52.59
N GLU A 229 -8.38 -53.62 -52.25
CA GLU A 229 -7.48 -52.87 -53.17
C GLU A 229 -7.71 -51.38 -53.60
N TYR A 230 -6.58 -50.65 -53.50
CA TYR A 230 -6.06 -49.47 -54.25
C TYR A 230 -6.37 -48.01 -53.87
N GLY A 231 -5.28 -47.23 -53.70
CA GLY A 231 -5.18 -45.86 -54.23
C GLY A 231 -4.84 -44.76 -53.23
N GLY A 232 -3.55 -44.49 -53.02
CA GLY A 232 -3.07 -43.34 -52.24
C GLY A 232 -3.05 -42.01 -53.01
N LYS A 233 -3.51 -40.94 -52.35
CA LYS A 233 -3.04 -39.56 -52.55
C LYS A 233 -3.30 -38.74 -51.28
N THR A 234 -2.27 -38.00 -50.86
CA THR A 234 -2.23 -37.17 -49.66
C THR A 234 -2.82 -35.77 -49.92
N GLU A 235 -3.80 -35.36 -49.10
CA GLU A 235 -4.27 -33.98 -48.89
C GLU A 235 -4.05 -33.65 -47.41
N GLU A 236 -3.18 -32.69 -47.07
CA GLU A 236 -3.47 -31.27 -46.80
C GLU A 236 -4.23 -31.02 -45.49
N TRP A 237 -3.57 -30.38 -44.52
CA TRP A 237 -4.23 -29.65 -43.41
C TRP A 237 -3.30 -28.58 -42.81
N GLN A 238 -3.72 -27.32 -42.86
CA GLN A 238 -3.23 -26.22 -42.02
C GLN A 238 -4.42 -25.56 -41.27
N PRO A 239 -4.17 -24.98 -40.08
CA PRO A 239 -5.18 -24.80 -39.02
C PRO A 239 -6.06 -23.55 -39.19
N PRO A 240 -7.26 -23.50 -38.58
CA PRO A 240 -8.11 -22.31 -38.55
C PRO A 240 -7.67 -21.39 -37.39
N GLY A 241 -7.58 -20.06 -37.50
CA GLY A 241 -8.28 -19.16 -38.40
C GLY A 241 -9.24 -18.29 -37.57
N GLY A 242 -8.75 -17.17 -37.05
CA GLY A 242 -9.51 -16.18 -36.30
C GLY A 242 -9.79 -14.91 -37.11
N ALA A 243 -10.94 -14.32 -36.77
CA ALA A 243 -11.38 -12.93 -36.96
C ALA A 243 -11.98 -12.45 -38.30
N GLU A 244 -13.22 -11.95 -38.13
CA GLU A 244 -13.83 -10.75 -38.72
C GLU A 244 -14.37 -10.75 -40.17
N ALA A 245 -15.70 -10.65 -40.25
CA ALA A 245 -16.41 -10.15 -41.42
C ALA A 245 -17.42 -9.06 -41.00
N VAL A 246 -17.10 -7.83 -41.41
CA VAL A 246 -17.93 -6.61 -41.37
C VAL A 246 -19.10 -6.71 -42.36
N ARG A 247 -20.29 -6.22 -41.99
CA ARG A 247 -21.49 -6.14 -42.84
C ARG A 247 -21.90 -4.68 -43.14
N ARG A 248 -21.62 -4.27 -44.39
CA ARG A 248 -22.30 -3.35 -45.36
C ARG A 248 -23.03 -2.03 -44.98
N ARG A 249 -22.90 -1.10 -45.96
CA ARG A 249 -23.73 0.04 -46.44
C ARG A 249 -23.45 1.41 -45.79
N GLY A 250 -23.29 2.53 -46.53
CA GLY A 250 -23.30 2.81 -47.97
C GLY A 250 -23.33 4.33 -48.24
N LEU A 251 -23.16 4.70 -49.52
CA LEU A 251 -23.49 5.98 -50.20
C LEU A 251 -22.68 7.27 -49.92
N GLY A 252 -22.15 7.86 -51.00
CA GLY A 252 -22.08 9.33 -51.18
C GLY A 252 -20.71 9.97 -51.45
N VAL A 253 -20.25 9.88 -52.71
CA VAL A 253 -19.51 10.81 -53.62
C VAL A 253 -19.26 12.29 -53.14
N PRO A 254 -18.39 13.10 -53.79
CA PRO A 254 -16.92 13.24 -53.68
C PRO A 254 -16.46 14.73 -53.52
N GLU A 255 -15.18 15.03 -53.85
CA GLU A 255 -14.56 16.37 -54.13
C GLU A 255 -14.18 17.25 -52.91
N GLU A 256 -13.11 18.03 -52.89
CA GLU A 256 -11.81 18.15 -53.59
C GLU A 256 -11.03 19.26 -52.84
N ASP A 257 -9.70 19.23 -52.89
CA ASP A 257 -8.74 20.34 -52.68
C ASP A 257 -8.85 21.29 -51.46
N THR A 258 -7.92 21.15 -50.51
CA THR A 258 -6.76 22.06 -50.29
C THR A 258 -5.89 21.63 -49.10
#